data_AF-A0A1X6N1S8-F1
#
_entry.id   AF-A0A1X6N1S8-F1
#
_cell.length_a   1.000
_cell.length_b   1.000
_cell.length_c   1.000
_cell.angle_alpha   90.00
_cell.angle_beta   90.00
_cell.angle_gamma   90.00
#
_symmetry.space_group_name_H-M   'P 1'
#
loop_
_entity.id
_entity.type
_entity.pdbx_description
1 polymer ?
#
loop_
_entity_poly.entity_id
_entity_poly.type
_entity_poly.pdbx_seq_one_letter_code
_entity_poly.pdbx_strand_id
1 'polypeptide(L)'
;MSGSLATYALLALPVLYVLVTLLVPPQRNLRHIPTVGGPSNPFLAWIGALRYVSHSAEILREGYAKWSSFRALRRDARRTAHHLGSVYKGGVFKHAEPGGWCVVVTGSRKIEELHRAADDELSFIAATNETLQVPYTLGPNVASNLYHVPIVRSQLTRALPVQFPELRDEIVCAFGDAVGMPEEWKAVPAMEVVMDVVARTSNRLFVGLPLCRNADYCELNKQFTIDVFTGAAIINLFPSVLKPIARRLLTKVPQRIARGMKHLQPMIEERFHLIEAHGNDWPDKPNDLLQWLMDAAQGEERTMRALVLRVLTVNIAAIHTSSLCLQTFINALYLLAAYPQYIAPLRAEVEAVVESEGWTKAAMNKMRKVDSFLKESNRFTGLGAKSMTRLALKDFTFSDGTFIPAGTTISAPAHAVHFDEDIWPNADVFDPFRFSSLREEEGEGAKHQMVSTSLDYIPFGHGRHACPGRFFAANELKAMLAHVAVTYDVKMEKDGVLPPSMWFGTALVPNRKAQSRFREDTKSKVCPKLQSTPAVVHASGQATSLSSLAMAAMVDLVVSPIQIHYLWTSRTGTDHLINTLLMYIVYDGIELGVVELDQRGH
;
A
#
# COMPACT_ATOMS: atom_id res chain seq x y z
N MET A 1 -36.74 -26.62 -5.11
CA MET A 1 -36.35 -26.34 -3.71
C MET A 1 -34.96 -26.87 -3.32
N SER A 2 -34.14 -27.40 -4.25
CA SER A 2 -32.78 -27.93 -3.98
C SER A 2 -31.65 -26.90 -4.10
N GLY A 3 -31.90 -25.72 -4.69
CA GLY A 3 -30.88 -24.68 -4.88
C GLY A 3 -30.56 -23.84 -3.65
N SER A 4 -31.48 -23.73 -2.68
CA SER A 4 -31.28 -22.86 -1.51
C SER A 4 -30.38 -23.51 -0.46
N LEU A 5 -30.54 -24.81 -0.18
CA LEU A 5 -29.74 -25.54 0.82
C LEU A 5 -28.24 -25.60 0.48
N ALA A 6 -27.89 -25.81 -0.78
CA ALA A 6 -26.50 -25.78 -1.23
C ALA A 6 -25.88 -24.40 -1.07
N THR A 7 -26.65 -23.34 -1.30
CA THR A 7 -26.21 -21.94 -1.16
C THR A 7 -26.01 -21.57 0.32
N TYR A 8 -26.91 -21.99 1.21
CA TYR A 8 -26.76 -21.79 2.65
C TYR A 8 -25.59 -22.61 3.24
N ALA A 9 -25.38 -23.84 2.78
CA ALA A 9 -24.22 -24.65 3.20
C ALA A 9 -22.87 -24.02 2.75
N LEU A 10 -22.83 -23.46 1.54
CA LEU A 10 -21.68 -22.71 1.02
C LEU A 10 -21.38 -21.41 1.78
N LEU A 11 -22.38 -20.81 2.44
CA LEU A 11 -22.22 -19.61 3.26
C LEU A 11 -22.00 -19.92 4.76
N ALA A 12 -22.49 -21.05 5.26
CA ALA A 12 -22.32 -21.46 6.65
C ALA A 12 -20.93 -22.06 6.94
N LEU A 13 -20.36 -22.83 6.00
CA LEU A 13 -19.03 -23.43 6.16
C LEU A 13 -17.89 -22.40 6.31
N PRO A 14 -17.86 -21.28 5.56
CA PRO A 14 -16.86 -20.22 5.73
C PRO A 14 -17.07 -19.47 7.03
N VAL A 15 -18.32 -19.19 7.42
CA VAL A 15 -18.61 -18.56 8.72
C VAL A 15 -18.14 -19.45 9.87
N LEU A 16 -18.41 -20.75 9.81
CA LEU A 16 -17.92 -21.72 10.79
C LEU A 16 -16.39 -21.83 10.76
N TYR A 17 -15.76 -21.86 9.58
CA TYR A 17 -14.29 -21.90 9.47
C TYR A 17 -13.63 -20.62 9.98
N VAL A 18 -14.21 -19.45 9.70
CA VAL A 18 -13.77 -18.16 10.21
C VAL A 18 -13.97 -18.10 11.72
N LEU A 19 -15.11 -18.55 12.24
CA LEU A 19 -15.33 -18.67 13.68
C LEU A 19 -14.31 -19.62 14.32
N VAL A 20 -14.04 -20.78 13.71
CA VAL A 20 -13.03 -21.73 14.21
C VAL A 20 -11.62 -21.16 14.12
N THR A 21 -11.25 -20.42 13.07
CA THR A 21 -9.91 -19.83 12.95
C THR A 21 -9.73 -18.57 13.79
N LEU A 22 -10.80 -17.80 14.06
CA LEU A 22 -10.81 -16.67 14.98
C LEU A 22 -10.82 -17.12 16.45
N LEU A 23 -11.57 -18.18 16.77
CA LEU A 23 -11.64 -18.75 18.12
C LEU A 23 -10.44 -19.65 18.42
N VAL A 24 -9.92 -20.37 17.44
CA VAL A 24 -8.76 -21.26 17.57
C VAL A 24 -7.71 -20.86 16.54
N PRO A 25 -7.05 -19.70 16.71
CA PRO A 25 -5.95 -19.35 15.81
C PRO A 25 -4.87 -20.42 15.91
N PRO A 26 -4.17 -20.72 14.81
CA PRO A 26 -3.13 -21.75 14.80
C PRO A 26 -2.18 -21.50 15.96
N GLN A 27 -2.15 -22.42 16.91
CA GLN A 27 -1.35 -22.31 18.13
C GLN A 27 0.12 -22.45 17.74
N ARG A 28 0.72 -21.36 17.30
CA ARG A 28 2.18 -21.26 17.14
C ARG A 28 2.75 -20.91 18.50
N ASN A 29 3.75 -21.66 18.95
CA ASN A 29 4.37 -21.44 20.25
C ASN A 29 5.19 -20.14 20.23
N LEU A 30 4.50 -19.02 20.42
CA LEU A 30 5.06 -17.66 20.47
C LEU A 30 4.89 -17.06 21.87
N ARG A 31 4.63 -17.87 22.91
CA ARG A 31 4.31 -17.38 24.26
C ARG A 31 5.47 -16.61 24.89
N HIS A 32 6.70 -16.89 24.46
CA HIS A 32 7.91 -16.18 24.88
C HIS A 32 8.05 -14.77 24.30
N ILE A 33 7.30 -14.43 23.24
CA ILE A 33 7.33 -13.09 22.63
C ILE A 33 6.20 -12.24 23.21
N PRO A 34 6.50 -11.01 23.69
CA PRO A 34 5.49 -10.14 24.30
C PRO A 34 4.44 -9.69 23.28
N THR A 35 3.17 -9.67 23.69
CA THR A 35 2.04 -9.21 22.87
C THR A 35 1.79 -7.71 23.05
N VAL A 36 1.45 -7.01 21.96
CA VAL A 36 1.05 -5.60 21.95
C VAL A 36 -0.28 -5.43 21.21
N GLY A 37 -1.10 -4.46 21.63
CA GLY A 37 -2.35 -4.11 20.94
C GLY A 37 -3.55 -5.01 21.26
N GLY A 38 -3.38 -6.01 22.13
CA GLY A 38 -4.47 -6.93 22.51
C GLY A 38 -4.02 -8.00 23.52
N PRO A 39 -4.95 -8.88 23.94
CA PRO A 39 -4.66 -9.96 24.87
C PRO A 39 -3.72 -11.00 24.24
N SER A 40 -2.85 -11.60 25.05
CA SER A 40 -1.93 -12.66 24.62
C SER A 40 -2.61 -14.02 24.46
N ASN A 41 -3.84 -14.16 24.96
CA ASN A 41 -4.64 -15.36 24.85
C ASN A 41 -5.09 -15.58 23.39
N PRO A 42 -4.75 -16.73 22.76
CA PRO A 42 -5.19 -17.08 21.41
C PRO A 42 -6.70 -16.90 21.17
N PHE A 43 -7.55 -17.27 22.15
CA PHE A 43 -9.01 -17.19 22.00
C PHE A 43 -9.57 -15.75 21.97
N LEU A 44 -8.80 -14.78 22.48
CA LEU A 44 -9.16 -13.37 22.49
C LEU A 44 -8.33 -12.54 21.51
N ALA A 45 -7.42 -13.19 20.75
CA ALA A 45 -6.51 -12.52 19.84
C ALA A 45 -7.25 -11.75 18.73
N TRP A 46 -8.47 -12.18 18.37
CA TRP A 46 -9.32 -11.50 17.40
C TRP A 46 -9.67 -10.07 17.80
N ILE A 47 -9.75 -9.74 19.11
CA ILE A 47 -9.95 -8.37 19.60
C ILE A 47 -8.78 -7.49 19.18
N GLY A 48 -7.55 -8.00 19.34
CA GLY A 48 -6.33 -7.34 18.89
C GLY A 48 -6.29 -7.21 17.36
N ALA A 49 -6.70 -8.24 16.64
CA ALA A 49 -6.76 -8.24 15.18
C ALA A 49 -7.74 -7.19 14.63
N LEU A 50 -8.93 -7.07 15.23
CA LEU A 50 -9.91 -6.04 14.85
C LEU A 50 -9.40 -4.63 15.16
N ARG A 51 -8.78 -4.42 16.33
CA ARG A 51 -8.18 -3.14 16.68
C ARG A 51 -7.06 -2.75 15.70
N TYR A 52 -6.26 -3.73 15.27
CA TYR A 52 -5.17 -3.51 14.32
C TYR A 52 -5.65 -3.03 12.95
N VAL A 53 -6.86 -3.38 12.51
CA VAL A 53 -7.40 -2.91 11.22
C VAL A 53 -7.48 -1.39 11.16
N SER A 54 -7.78 -0.70 12.27
CA SER A 54 -7.92 0.77 12.28
C SER A 54 -6.82 1.52 13.04
N HIS A 55 -6.07 0.84 13.91
CA HIS A 55 -5.06 1.47 14.79
C HIS A 55 -3.68 0.82 14.66
N SER A 56 -3.31 0.34 13.48
CA SER A 56 -2.04 -0.38 13.24
C SER A 56 -0.80 0.44 13.63
N ALA A 57 -0.73 1.71 13.21
CA ALA A 57 0.43 2.56 13.50
C ALA A 57 0.59 2.85 14.99
N GLU A 58 -0.50 3.00 15.74
CA GLU A 58 -0.45 3.19 17.20
C GLU A 58 0.06 1.94 17.90
N ILE A 59 -0.46 0.76 17.54
CA ILE A 59 -0.03 -0.52 18.11
C ILE A 59 1.46 -0.76 17.84
N LEU A 60 1.91 -0.49 16.60
CA LEU A 60 3.31 -0.65 16.23
C LEU A 60 4.21 0.39 16.89
N ARG A 61 3.76 1.65 17.04
CA ARG A 61 4.51 2.70 17.75
C ARG A 61 4.60 2.39 19.25
N GLU A 62 3.54 1.88 19.85
CA GLU A 62 3.53 1.42 21.25
C GLU A 62 4.52 0.27 21.45
N GLY A 63 4.47 -0.74 20.57
CA GLY A 63 5.39 -1.88 20.62
C GLY A 63 6.83 -1.46 20.37
N TYR A 64 7.06 -0.56 19.42
CA TYR A 64 8.37 0.01 19.17
C TYR A 64 8.87 0.77 20.40
N ALA A 65 8.14 1.77 20.91
CA ALA A 65 8.59 2.56 22.06
C ALA A 65 8.92 1.72 23.30
N LYS A 66 8.15 0.66 23.57
CA LYS A 66 8.37 -0.27 24.68
C LYS A 66 9.59 -1.17 24.51
N TRP A 67 9.91 -1.58 23.27
CA TRP A 67 10.86 -2.67 23.01
C TRP A 67 12.05 -2.28 22.10
N SER A 68 12.08 -1.06 21.55
CA SER A 68 13.18 -0.53 20.72
C SER A 68 14.18 0.31 21.52
N SER A 69 13.69 1.09 22.49
CA SER A 69 14.46 2.18 23.08
C SER A 69 15.19 1.80 24.38
N PHE A 70 16.39 2.38 24.53
CA PHE A 70 17.21 2.36 25.75
C PHE A 70 16.45 2.84 27.01
N ARG A 71 15.32 3.56 26.85
CA ARG A 71 14.51 4.12 27.95
C ARG A 71 13.74 3.07 28.76
N ALA A 72 13.42 1.90 28.20
CA ALA A 72 12.76 0.82 28.95
C ALA A 72 13.58 0.38 30.18
N LEU A 73 14.91 0.55 30.12
CA LEU A 73 15.79 0.22 31.23
C LEU A 73 15.69 1.21 32.40
N ARG A 74 15.28 2.47 32.21
CA ARG A 74 15.43 3.51 33.25
C ARG A 74 14.29 3.54 34.28
N ARG A 75 13.11 3.02 33.96
CA ARG A 75 11.98 2.94 34.91
C ARG A 75 12.01 1.68 35.79
N ASP A 76 12.57 0.57 35.29
CA ASP A 76 12.70 -0.68 36.06
C ASP A 76 14.07 -0.87 36.73
N ALA A 77 15.12 -0.14 36.32
CA ALA A 77 16.46 -0.27 36.89
C ALA A 77 16.61 0.19 38.36
N ARG A 78 15.54 0.60 39.06
CA ARG A 78 15.59 0.78 40.52
C ARG A 78 15.33 -0.51 41.31
N ARG A 79 14.95 -1.63 40.69
CA ARG A 79 14.67 -2.88 41.43
C ARG A 79 15.56 -4.08 41.09
N THR A 80 16.30 -4.10 39.98
CA THR A 80 17.14 -5.26 39.60
C THR A 80 18.39 -4.83 38.83
N ALA A 81 19.37 -4.28 39.53
CA ALA A 81 20.71 -4.05 38.99
C ALA A 81 21.55 -5.33 39.14
N HIS A 82 21.94 -5.94 38.01
CA HIS A 82 23.35 -6.24 37.65
C HIS A 82 23.55 -7.26 36.49
N HIS A 83 22.51 -7.94 35.98
CA HIS A 83 22.71 -8.95 34.92
C HIS A 83 21.88 -8.82 33.62
N LEU A 84 20.95 -7.86 33.51
CA LEU A 84 20.05 -7.76 32.34
C LEU A 84 20.32 -6.57 31.39
N GLY A 85 21.39 -5.81 31.65
CA GLY A 85 21.73 -4.57 30.94
C GLY A 85 22.21 -4.71 29.50
N SER A 86 22.37 -5.93 28.96
CA SER A 86 22.76 -6.17 27.57
C SER A 86 21.71 -6.92 26.72
N VAL A 87 20.60 -7.35 27.31
CA VAL A 87 19.67 -8.31 26.68
C VAL A 87 18.52 -7.64 25.91
N TYR A 88 18.27 -6.34 26.12
CA TYR A 88 17.14 -5.63 25.52
C TYR A 88 17.53 -4.51 24.53
N LYS A 89 18.69 -4.61 23.87
CA LYS A 89 18.98 -3.77 22.70
C LYS A 89 18.27 -4.35 21.47
N GLY A 90 17.11 -3.79 21.09
CA GLY A 90 16.36 -4.19 19.90
C GLY A 90 15.46 -5.41 20.11
N GLY A 91 14.43 -5.27 20.94
CA GLY A 91 13.48 -6.33 21.27
C GLY A 91 12.60 -6.78 20.10
N VAL A 92 11.86 -7.86 20.33
CA VAL A 92 10.78 -8.33 19.46
C VAL A 92 9.46 -8.24 20.18
N PHE A 93 8.39 -7.98 19.46
CA PHE A 93 7.04 -8.09 19.97
C PHE A 93 6.14 -8.71 18.93
N LYS A 94 4.97 -9.18 19.33
CA LYS A 94 3.96 -9.70 18.41
C LYS A 94 2.64 -8.97 18.56
N HIS A 95 1.87 -8.92 17.50
CA HIS A 95 0.48 -8.46 17.49
C HIS A 95 -0.38 -9.42 16.68
N ALA A 96 -1.68 -9.41 16.94
CA ALA A 96 -2.64 -10.22 16.21
C ALA A 96 -3.08 -9.48 14.94
N GLU A 97 -3.13 -10.19 13.82
CA GLU A 97 -3.71 -9.75 12.56
C GLU A 97 -4.84 -10.72 12.16
N PRO A 98 -5.74 -10.36 11.22
CA PRO A 98 -6.79 -11.27 10.75
C PRO A 98 -6.25 -12.62 10.20
N GLY A 99 -5.00 -12.65 9.72
CA GLY A 99 -4.32 -13.86 9.25
C GLY A 99 -3.52 -14.62 10.30
N GLY A 100 -3.55 -14.19 11.57
CA GLY A 100 -2.79 -14.79 12.67
C GLY A 100 -1.78 -13.85 13.31
N TRP A 101 -0.83 -14.41 14.07
CA TRP A 101 0.18 -13.63 14.77
C TRP A 101 1.28 -13.14 13.83
N CYS A 102 1.61 -11.85 13.91
CA CYS A 102 2.77 -11.26 13.26
C CYS A 102 3.80 -10.79 14.29
N VAL A 103 5.07 -11.17 14.10
CA VAL A 103 6.21 -10.76 14.91
C VAL A 103 6.88 -9.54 14.28
N VAL A 104 7.21 -8.55 15.10
CA VAL A 104 7.84 -7.30 14.70
C VAL A 104 9.21 -7.19 15.34
N VAL A 105 10.23 -6.92 14.53
CA VAL A 105 11.62 -6.76 14.97
C VAL A 105 11.98 -5.27 15.03
N THR A 106 12.48 -4.79 16.17
CA THR A 106 12.63 -3.34 16.43
C THR A 106 14.09 -2.84 16.49
N GLY A 107 15.08 -3.71 16.30
CA GLY A 107 16.50 -3.36 16.33
C GLY A 107 17.16 -3.43 14.96
N SER A 108 18.04 -2.47 14.65
CA SER A 108 18.80 -2.39 13.38
C SER A 108 19.51 -3.69 13.05
N ARG A 109 20.19 -4.32 14.02
CA ARG A 109 20.84 -5.63 13.86
C ARG A 109 19.87 -6.75 13.46
N LYS A 110 18.68 -6.82 14.06
CA LYS A 110 17.67 -7.83 13.69
C LYS A 110 17.02 -7.56 12.35
N ILE A 111 16.81 -6.28 12.00
CA ILE A 111 16.33 -5.90 10.67
C ILE A 111 17.39 -6.28 9.62
N GLU A 112 18.67 -6.12 9.94
CA GLU A 112 19.78 -6.56 9.09
C GLU A 112 19.86 -8.10 8.98
N GLU A 113 19.67 -8.84 10.07
CA GLU A 113 19.57 -10.30 10.03
C GLU A 113 18.36 -10.77 9.21
N LEU A 114 17.19 -10.16 9.40
CA LEU A 114 15.99 -10.39 8.59
C LEU A 114 16.24 -10.09 7.10
N HIS A 115 17.03 -9.06 6.81
CA HIS A 115 17.43 -8.70 5.46
C HIS A 115 18.34 -9.77 4.84
N ARG A 116 19.34 -10.25 5.59
CA ARG A 116 20.38 -11.18 5.14
C ARG A 116 19.95 -12.64 5.10
N ALA A 117 18.92 -13.02 5.87
CA ALA A 117 18.39 -14.38 5.91
C ALA A 117 18.06 -14.90 4.50
N ALA A 118 18.24 -16.20 4.26
CA ALA A 118 18.00 -16.83 2.97
C ALA A 118 16.50 -16.96 2.66
N ASP A 119 16.12 -17.02 1.37
CA ASP A 119 14.69 -17.10 0.97
C ASP A 119 14.05 -18.47 1.29
N ASP A 120 14.84 -19.51 1.49
CA ASP A 120 14.37 -20.83 1.90
C ASP A 120 14.13 -20.93 3.42
N GLU A 121 14.62 -19.94 4.18
CA GLU A 121 14.33 -19.77 5.61
C GLU A 121 13.25 -18.71 5.82
N LEU A 122 13.47 -17.48 5.33
CA LEU A 122 12.56 -16.34 5.47
C LEU A 122 12.15 -15.82 4.09
N SER A 123 10.96 -16.23 3.63
CA SER A 123 10.51 -15.98 2.27
C SER A 123 9.60 -14.77 2.15
N PHE A 124 9.97 -13.81 1.29
CA PHE A 124 9.09 -12.71 0.87
C PHE A 124 7.95 -13.18 -0.04
N ILE A 125 8.25 -14.12 -0.95
CA ILE A 125 7.28 -14.63 -1.92
C ILE A 125 6.19 -15.45 -1.23
N ALA A 126 6.56 -16.29 -0.27
CA ALA A 126 5.56 -17.03 0.49
C ALA A 126 4.65 -16.10 1.31
N ALA A 127 5.21 -15.05 1.94
CA ALA A 127 4.40 -14.04 2.63
C ALA A 127 3.44 -13.30 1.67
N THR A 128 3.90 -12.98 0.46
CA THR A 128 3.06 -12.36 -0.58
C THR A 128 1.96 -13.31 -1.04
N ASN A 129 2.26 -14.61 -1.19
CA ASN A 129 1.28 -15.63 -1.56
C ASN A 129 0.23 -15.85 -0.47
N GLU A 130 0.58 -15.78 0.81
CA GLU A 130 -0.39 -15.82 1.90
C GLU A 130 -1.32 -14.59 1.89
N THR A 131 -0.75 -13.41 1.66
CA THR A 131 -1.49 -12.14 1.69
C THR A 131 -2.43 -11.99 0.49
N LEU A 132 -1.92 -12.22 -0.73
CA LEU A 132 -2.66 -11.97 -1.98
C LEU A 132 -3.32 -13.21 -2.56
N GLN A 133 -3.10 -14.38 -1.95
CA GLN A 133 -3.58 -15.66 -2.48
C GLN A 133 -3.24 -15.82 -3.97
N VAL A 134 -2.02 -15.42 -4.37
CA VAL A 134 -1.57 -15.32 -5.77
C VAL A 134 -1.94 -16.54 -6.61
N PRO A 135 -1.76 -17.80 -6.14
CA PRO A 135 -2.16 -18.98 -6.94
C PRO A 135 -3.65 -19.00 -7.31
N TYR A 136 -4.51 -18.45 -6.45
CA TYR A 136 -5.95 -18.41 -6.64
C TYR A 136 -6.42 -17.11 -7.31
N THR A 137 -5.77 -15.98 -7.08
CA THR A 137 -6.13 -14.71 -7.72
C THR A 137 -5.48 -14.60 -9.09
N LEU A 138 -4.15 -14.50 -9.12
CA LEU A 138 -3.32 -14.26 -10.30
C LEU A 138 -2.82 -15.54 -10.99
N GLY A 139 -3.09 -16.72 -10.44
CA GLY A 139 -2.73 -18.01 -11.03
C GLY A 139 -1.37 -18.56 -10.59
N PRO A 140 -1.18 -19.89 -10.72
CA PRO A 140 0.00 -20.59 -10.19
C PRO A 140 1.29 -20.16 -10.87
N ASN A 141 1.27 -19.94 -12.18
CA ASN A 141 2.46 -19.55 -12.96
C ASN A 141 3.01 -18.19 -12.49
N VAL A 142 2.12 -17.26 -12.11
CA VAL A 142 2.53 -15.97 -11.56
C VAL A 142 3.22 -16.11 -10.21
N ALA A 143 2.78 -17.06 -9.40
CA ALA A 143 3.34 -17.31 -8.07
C ALA A 143 4.71 -18.03 -8.11
N SER A 144 4.96 -18.88 -9.11
CA SER A 144 6.18 -19.69 -9.20
C SER A 144 7.26 -19.10 -10.11
N ASN A 145 6.86 -18.50 -11.24
CA ASN A 145 7.78 -17.91 -12.20
C ASN A 145 7.74 -16.38 -12.09
N LEU A 146 8.83 -15.77 -11.64
CA LEU A 146 8.89 -14.33 -11.35
C LEU A 146 9.69 -13.54 -12.39
N TYR A 147 9.76 -14.01 -13.65
CA TYR A 147 10.56 -13.36 -14.71
C TYR A 147 10.20 -11.87 -14.95
N HIS A 148 8.98 -11.44 -14.63
CA HIS A 148 8.57 -10.03 -14.69
C HIS A 148 9.34 -9.13 -13.70
N VAL A 149 9.79 -9.65 -12.55
CA VAL A 149 10.52 -8.88 -11.52
C VAL A 149 11.88 -8.38 -12.03
N PRO A 150 12.79 -9.22 -12.58
CA PRO A 150 14.05 -8.73 -13.15
C PRO A 150 13.83 -7.82 -14.36
N ILE A 151 12.77 -8.02 -15.16
CA ILE A 151 12.42 -7.13 -16.28
C ILE A 151 12.11 -5.72 -15.75
N VAL A 152 11.18 -5.60 -14.79
CA VAL A 152 10.84 -4.31 -14.17
C VAL A 152 12.06 -3.69 -13.49
N ARG A 153 12.88 -4.47 -12.79
CA ARG A 153 14.06 -3.94 -12.09
C ARG A 153 15.11 -3.36 -13.05
N SER A 154 15.35 -4.03 -14.18
CA SER A 154 16.46 -3.71 -15.09
C SER A 154 16.01 -2.97 -16.34
N GLN A 155 15.07 -3.52 -17.11
CA GLN A 155 14.67 -2.98 -18.41
C GLN A 155 13.92 -1.66 -18.26
N LEU A 156 12.96 -1.58 -17.34
CA LEU A 156 12.23 -0.33 -17.08
C LEU A 156 13.18 0.81 -16.66
N THR A 157 14.13 0.51 -15.76
CA THR A 157 15.13 1.49 -15.32
C THR A 157 16.04 1.95 -16.47
N ARG A 158 16.44 1.05 -17.37
CA ARG A 158 17.27 1.39 -18.54
C ARG A 158 16.52 2.16 -19.62
N ALA A 159 15.23 1.88 -19.80
CA ALA A 159 14.39 2.55 -20.79
C ALA A 159 13.95 3.94 -20.34
N LEU A 160 13.93 4.20 -19.03
CA LEU A 160 13.43 5.45 -18.45
C LEU A 160 14.02 6.73 -19.06
N PRO A 161 15.34 6.87 -19.33
CA PRO A 161 15.87 8.09 -19.94
C PRO A 161 15.34 8.35 -21.35
N VAL A 162 15.10 7.28 -22.13
CA VAL A 162 14.61 7.35 -23.51
C VAL A 162 13.10 7.60 -23.54
N GLN A 163 12.36 6.98 -22.63
CA GLN A 163 10.89 7.11 -22.53
C GLN A 163 10.43 8.35 -21.72
N PHE A 164 11.35 9.06 -21.06
CA PHE A 164 11.02 10.21 -20.22
C PHE A 164 10.19 11.29 -20.95
N PRO A 165 10.46 11.65 -22.21
CA PRO A 165 9.63 12.62 -22.94
C PRO A 165 8.17 12.15 -23.08
N GLU A 166 7.94 10.86 -23.31
CA GLU A 166 6.59 10.30 -23.42
C GLU A 166 5.88 10.24 -22.07
N LEU A 167 6.61 9.92 -21.01
CA LEU A 167 6.10 10.01 -19.64
C LEU A 167 5.68 11.44 -19.33
N ARG A 168 6.51 12.42 -19.68
CA ARG A 168 6.22 13.84 -19.45
C ARG A 168 5.01 14.31 -20.24
N ASP A 169 4.90 13.94 -21.53
CA ASP A 169 3.74 14.22 -22.39
C ASP A 169 2.45 13.73 -21.73
N GLU A 170 2.44 12.47 -21.28
CA GLU A 170 1.25 11.91 -20.65
C GLU A 170 0.93 12.57 -19.29
N ILE A 171 1.93 12.99 -18.51
CA ILE A 171 1.71 13.79 -17.29
C ILE A 171 1.03 15.12 -17.64
N VAL A 172 1.52 15.88 -18.63
CA VAL A 172 0.90 17.15 -19.05
C VAL A 172 -0.54 16.91 -19.50
N CYS A 173 -0.74 15.93 -20.38
CA CYS A 173 -2.04 15.62 -20.95
C CYS A 173 -3.04 15.20 -19.87
N ALA A 174 -2.65 14.30 -18.96
CA ALA A 174 -3.54 13.82 -17.92
C ALA A 174 -3.90 14.91 -16.88
N PHE A 175 -2.95 15.76 -16.48
CA PHE A 175 -3.28 16.92 -15.63
C PHE A 175 -4.15 17.95 -16.37
N GLY A 176 -3.90 18.16 -17.66
CA GLY A 176 -4.72 19.01 -18.52
C GLY A 176 -6.17 18.53 -18.62
N ASP A 177 -6.38 17.25 -18.85
CA ASP A 177 -7.72 16.65 -18.96
C ASP A 177 -8.47 16.68 -17.61
N ALA A 178 -7.76 16.44 -16.50
CA ALA A 178 -8.37 16.33 -15.18
C ALA A 178 -8.60 17.68 -14.47
N VAL A 179 -7.60 18.57 -14.52
CA VAL A 179 -7.62 19.87 -13.82
C VAL A 179 -7.97 21.00 -14.79
N GLY A 180 -7.43 20.97 -16.01
CA GLY A 180 -7.47 22.10 -16.95
C GLY A 180 -6.51 23.22 -16.53
N MET A 181 -6.66 24.39 -17.14
CA MET A 181 -5.94 25.62 -16.76
C MET A 181 -6.95 26.67 -16.28
N PRO A 182 -7.41 26.58 -15.01
CA PRO A 182 -8.43 27.49 -14.51
C PRO A 182 -7.80 28.80 -14.05
N GLU A 183 -8.25 29.94 -14.59
CA GLU A 183 -7.85 31.27 -14.12
C GLU A 183 -8.32 31.54 -12.67
N GLU A 184 -9.47 30.98 -12.31
CA GLU A 184 -10.03 31.00 -10.95
C GLU A 184 -9.72 29.72 -10.18
N TRP A 185 -9.88 29.76 -8.85
CA TRP A 185 -9.68 28.59 -8.00
C TRP A 185 -10.72 27.49 -8.27
N LYS A 186 -10.29 26.40 -8.90
CA LYS A 186 -11.12 25.21 -9.16
C LYS A 186 -10.86 24.13 -8.12
N ALA A 187 -11.91 23.69 -7.42
CA ALA A 187 -11.84 22.54 -6.53
C ALA A 187 -11.84 21.23 -7.34
N VAL A 188 -10.90 20.33 -7.05
CA VAL A 188 -10.83 19.01 -7.67
C VAL A 188 -10.65 17.92 -6.61
N PRO A 189 -11.20 16.71 -6.83
CA PRO A 189 -10.97 15.56 -5.96
C PRO A 189 -9.53 15.05 -6.17
N ALA A 190 -8.61 15.48 -5.31
CA ALA A 190 -7.17 15.22 -5.47
C ALA A 190 -6.86 13.72 -5.65
N MET A 191 -7.49 12.86 -4.86
CA MET A 191 -7.24 11.41 -4.91
C MET A 191 -7.61 10.81 -6.28
N GLU A 192 -8.77 11.17 -6.82
CA GLU A 192 -9.24 10.62 -8.11
C GLU A 192 -8.37 11.14 -9.26
N VAL A 193 -8.08 12.44 -9.28
CA VAL A 193 -7.22 13.06 -10.29
C VAL A 193 -5.84 12.40 -10.33
N VAL A 194 -5.19 12.27 -9.17
CA VAL A 194 -3.83 11.72 -9.14
C VAL A 194 -3.84 10.23 -9.50
N MET A 195 -4.84 9.47 -9.04
CA MET A 195 -4.99 8.06 -9.42
C MET A 195 -5.13 7.88 -10.94
N ASP A 196 -5.88 8.78 -11.59
CA ASP A 196 -6.09 8.76 -13.03
C ASP A 196 -4.81 9.12 -13.79
N VAL A 197 -4.10 10.16 -13.33
CA VAL A 197 -2.80 10.56 -13.90
C VAL A 197 -1.82 9.40 -13.84
N VAL A 198 -1.62 8.82 -12.66
CA VAL A 198 -0.66 7.71 -12.46
C VAL A 198 -1.02 6.46 -13.25
N ALA A 199 -2.32 6.12 -13.32
CA ALA A 199 -2.75 4.97 -14.11
C ALA A 199 -2.44 5.17 -15.61
N ARG A 200 -2.66 6.38 -16.15
CA ARG A 200 -2.35 6.71 -17.54
C ARG A 200 -0.85 6.72 -17.81
N THR A 201 -0.06 7.35 -16.96
CA THR A 201 1.41 7.46 -17.10
C THR A 201 2.10 6.11 -16.96
N SER A 202 1.68 5.27 -16.01
CA SER A 202 2.17 3.89 -15.88
C SER A 202 1.82 3.07 -17.13
N ASN A 203 0.57 3.14 -17.60
CA ASN A 203 0.17 2.41 -18.81
C ASN A 203 0.87 2.92 -20.08
N ARG A 204 1.28 4.20 -20.13
CA ARG A 204 2.05 4.74 -21.26
C ARG A 204 3.37 3.99 -21.45
N LEU A 205 4.04 3.63 -20.37
CA LEU A 205 5.28 2.84 -20.44
C LEU A 205 5.02 1.34 -20.61
N PHE A 206 3.84 0.85 -20.23
CA PHE A 206 3.57 -0.59 -20.23
C PHE A 206 3.02 -1.11 -21.54
N VAL A 207 2.10 -0.37 -22.14
CA VAL A 207 1.36 -0.79 -23.35
C VAL A 207 1.38 0.27 -24.45
N GLY A 208 1.90 1.48 -24.18
CA GLY A 208 1.96 2.56 -25.15
C GLY A 208 0.60 3.13 -25.54
N LEU A 209 0.63 3.98 -26.57
CA LEU A 209 -0.57 4.49 -27.23
C LEU A 209 -1.15 3.46 -28.21
N PRO A 210 -2.48 3.45 -28.46
CA PRO A 210 -3.49 4.31 -27.83
C PRO A 210 -4.05 3.75 -26.52
N LEU A 211 -3.67 2.52 -26.13
CA LEU A 211 -4.32 1.79 -25.04
C LEU A 211 -4.17 2.48 -23.67
N CYS A 212 -3.06 3.19 -23.45
CA CYS A 212 -2.84 3.93 -22.20
C CYS A 212 -3.88 5.03 -21.92
N ARG A 213 -4.55 5.56 -22.96
CA ARG A 213 -5.61 6.58 -22.84
C ARG A 213 -7.02 5.98 -22.89
N ASN A 214 -7.14 4.67 -23.10
CA ASN A 214 -8.45 4.02 -23.15
C ASN A 214 -9.07 4.01 -21.74
N ALA A 215 -10.21 4.69 -21.60
CA ALA A 215 -10.92 4.81 -20.32
C ALA A 215 -11.36 3.45 -19.76
N ASP A 216 -11.81 2.52 -20.61
CA ASP A 216 -12.23 1.18 -20.20
C ASP A 216 -11.05 0.36 -19.66
N TYR A 217 -9.88 0.48 -20.29
CA TYR A 217 -8.66 -0.17 -19.85
C TYR A 217 -8.11 0.42 -18.54
N CYS A 218 -8.12 1.75 -18.40
CA CYS A 218 -7.73 2.40 -17.14
C CYS A 218 -8.64 1.98 -15.99
N GLU A 219 -9.96 1.98 -16.22
CA GLU A 219 -10.94 1.55 -15.22
C GLU A 219 -10.82 0.05 -14.90
N LEU A 220 -10.54 -0.79 -15.90
CA LEU A 220 -10.21 -2.20 -15.68
C LEU A 220 -9.05 -2.35 -14.71
N ASN A 221 -7.94 -1.64 -14.91
CA ASN A 221 -6.75 -1.81 -14.06
C ASN A 221 -7.00 -1.37 -12.61
N LYS A 222 -7.75 -0.27 -12.39
CA LYS A 222 -8.19 0.17 -11.05
C LYS A 222 -9.07 -0.89 -10.38
N GLN A 223 -10.11 -1.34 -11.07
CA GLN A 223 -11.04 -2.34 -10.54
C GLN A 223 -10.38 -3.69 -10.30
N PHE A 224 -9.49 -4.12 -11.19
CA PHE A 224 -8.77 -5.38 -11.06
C PHE A 224 -7.89 -5.39 -9.81
N THR A 225 -7.24 -4.27 -9.51
CA THR A 225 -6.48 -4.10 -8.27
C THR A 225 -7.39 -4.32 -7.05
N ILE A 226 -8.53 -3.65 -6.98
CA ILE A 226 -9.49 -3.82 -5.86
C ILE A 226 -9.99 -5.26 -5.77
N ASP A 227 -10.38 -5.85 -6.90
CA ASP A 227 -10.94 -7.21 -6.97
C ASP A 227 -9.92 -8.29 -6.56
N VAL A 228 -8.61 -8.07 -6.76
CA VAL A 228 -7.57 -9.00 -6.31
C VAL A 228 -7.38 -8.95 -4.80
N PHE A 229 -7.32 -7.76 -4.18
CA PHE A 229 -7.19 -7.65 -2.73
C PHE A 229 -8.44 -8.10 -1.99
N THR A 230 -9.62 -7.67 -2.45
CA THR A 230 -10.90 -8.12 -1.87
C THR A 230 -11.12 -9.62 -2.12
N GLY A 231 -10.78 -10.11 -3.32
CA GLY A 231 -10.81 -11.52 -3.64
C GLY A 231 -9.87 -12.35 -2.75
N ALA A 232 -8.65 -11.88 -2.48
CA ALA A 232 -7.71 -12.54 -1.58
C ALA A 232 -8.24 -12.60 -0.14
N ALA A 233 -8.81 -11.49 0.36
CA ALA A 233 -9.43 -11.45 1.68
C ALA A 233 -10.58 -12.46 1.77
N ILE A 234 -11.47 -12.51 0.77
CA ILE A 234 -12.57 -13.48 0.70
C ILE A 234 -12.03 -14.91 0.65
N ILE A 235 -11.06 -15.22 -0.22
CA ILE A 235 -10.50 -16.56 -0.38
C ILE A 235 -9.82 -17.05 0.92
N ASN A 236 -9.22 -16.14 1.68
CA ASN A 236 -8.61 -16.45 2.98
C ASN A 236 -9.62 -16.87 4.06
N LEU A 237 -10.92 -16.59 3.88
CA LEU A 237 -11.98 -17.07 4.77
C LEU A 237 -12.35 -18.53 4.52
N PHE A 238 -11.74 -19.20 3.54
CA PHE A 238 -12.06 -20.57 3.16
C PHE A 238 -10.87 -21.51 3.39
N PRO A 239 -11.11 -22.76 3.84
CA PRO A 239 -10.07 -23.77 3.88
C PRO A 239 -9.53 -24.08 2.48
N SER A 240 -8.28 -24.55 2.39
CA SER A 240 -7.55 -24.77 1.14
C SER A 240 -8.32 -25.53 0.06
N VAL A 241 -9.14 -26.51 0.46
CA VAL A 241 -9.97 -27.34 -0.42
C VAL A 241 -11.10 -26.55 -1.10
N LEU A 242 -11.65 -25.54 -0.41
CA LEU A 242 -12.76 -24.72 -0.91
C LEU A 242 -12.29 -23.45 -1.65
N LYS A 243 -11.02 -23.07 -1.54
CA LYS A 243 -10.46 -21.87 -2.21
C LYS A 243 -10.69 -21.85 -3.73
N PRO A 244 -10.56 -22.95 -4.49
CA PRO A 244 -10.87 -22.94 -5.92
C PRO A 244 -12.34 -22.63 -6.23
N ILE A 245 -13.26 -23.08 -5.38
CA ILE A 245 -14.71 -22.86 -5.53
C ILE A 245 -15.04 -21.40 -5.16
N ALA A 246 -14.52 -20.94 -4.02
CA ALA A 246 -14.67 -19.56 -3.56
C ALA A 246 -14.17 -18.56 -4.60
N ARG A 247 -13.00 -18.82 -5.21
CA ARG A 247 -12.48 -18.02 -6.33
C ARG A 247 -13.51 -17.87 -7.46
N ARG A 248 -14.10 -18.98 -7.91
CA ARG A 248 -15.00 -18.96 -9.09
C ARG A 248 -16.34 -18.30 -8.81
N LEU A 249 -16.90 -18.52 -7.61
CA LEU A 249 -18.25 -18.08 -7.27
C LEU A 249 -18.30 -16.71 -6.59
N LEU A 250 -17.26 -16.35 -5.82
CA LEU A 250 -17.27 -15.20 -4.93
C LEU A 250 -16.31 -14.07 -5.34
N THR A 251 -15.50 -14.27 -6.40
CA THR A 251 -14.57 -13.24 -6.87
C THR A 251 -14.83 -12.85 -8.32
N LYS A 252 -14.61 -11.57 -8.64
CA LYS A 252 -14.74 -11.04 -10.00
C LYS A 252 -13.46 -11.17 -10.83
N VAL A 253 -12.38 -11.68 -10.22
CA VAL A 253 -11.04 -11.80 -10.84
C VAL A 253 -11.07 -12.50 -12.20
N PRO A 254 -11.77 -13.65 -12.40
CA PRO A 254 -11.85 -14.29 -13.71
C PRO A 254 -12.51 -13.42 -14.79
N GLN A 255 -13.56 -12.67 -14.43
CA GLN A 255 -14.28 -11.78 -15.34
C GLN A 255 -13.40 -10.58 -15.75
N ARG A 256 -12.59 -10.07 -14.82
CA ARG A 256 -11.63 -8.99 -15.10
C ARG A 256 -10.50 -9.46 -16.00
N ILE A 257 -9.97 -10.67 -15.80
CA ILE A 257 -8.98 -11.26 -16.70
C ILE A 257 -9.58 -11.37 -18.11
N ALA A 258 -10.83 -11.85 -18.25
CA ALA A 258 -11.50 -11.91 -19.54
C ALA A 258 -11.69 -10.53 -20.19
N ARG A 259 -11.97 -9.47 -19.43
CA ARG A 259 -12.01 -8.09 -19.94
C ARG A 259 -10.61 -7.59 -20.36
N GLY A 260 -9.56 -7.92 -19.61
CA GLY A 260 -8.17 -7.59 -19.97
C GLY A 260 -7.70 -8.29 -21.24
N MET A 261 -8.12 -9.54 -21.45
CA MET A 261 -7.89 -10.26 -22.71
C MET A 261 -8.44 -9.47 -23.90
N LYS A 262 -9.68 -8.96 -23.82
CA LYS A 262 -10.29 -8.20 -24.93
C LYS A 262 -9.48 -6.96 -25.36
N HIS A 263 -8.79 -6.31 -24.42
CA HIS A 263 -7.99 -5.11 -24.69
C HIS A 263 -6.59 -5.43 -25.20
N LEU A 264 -5.93 -6.41 -24.60
CA LEU A 264 -4.53 -6.72 -24.88
C LEU A 264 -4.35 -7.71 -26.02
N GLN A 265 -5.35 -8.55 -26.29
CA GLN A 265 -5.28 -9.60 -27.32
C GLN A 265 -4.96 -9.05 -28.71
N PRO A 266 -5.63 -8.00 -29.23
CA PRO A 266 -5.32 -7.48 -30.57
C PRO A 266 -3.85 -7.04 -30.70
N MET A 267 -3.34 -6.36 -29.67
CA MET A 267 -1.97 -5.86 -29.64
C MET A 267 -0.93 -7.00 -29.54
N ILE A 268 -1.24 -8.05 -28.77
CA ILE A 268 -0.35 -9.21 -28.63
C ILE A 268 -0.34 -10.05 -29.91
N GLU A 269 -1.51 -10.25 -30.54
CA GLU A 269 -1.63 -10.98 -31.82
C GLU A 269 -0.86 -10.27 -32.93
N GLU A 270 -1.03 -8.95 -33.06
CA GLU A 270 -0.29 -8.13 -34.02
C GLU A 270 1.22 -8.25 -33.82
N ARG A 271 1.70 -8.14 -32.58
CA ARG A 271 3.14 -8.28 -32.27
C ARG A 271 3.66 -9.69 -32.54
N PHE A 272 2.88 -10.74 -32.30
CA PHE A 272 3.29 -12.09 -32.67
C PHE A 272 3.40 -12.25 -34.19
N HIS A 273 2.45 -11.72 -34.97
CA HIS A 273 2.54 -11.76 -36.42
C HIS A 273 3.78 -11.01 -36.94
N LEU A 274 4.12 -9.86 -36.36
CA LEU A 274 5.34 -9.12 -36.71
C LEU A 274 6.61 -9.89 -36.38
N ILE A 275 6.65 -10.55 -35.21
CA ILE A 275 7.77 -11.42 -34.81
C ILE A 275 7.94 -12.59 -35.79
N GLU A 276 6.83 -13.18 -36.26
CA GLU A 276 6.84 -14.27 -37.22
C GLU A 276 7.26 -13.80 -38.63
N ALA A 277 6.81 -12.62 -39.05
CA ALA A 277 7.10 -12.08 -40.39
C ALA A 277 8.51 -11.52 -40.54
N HIS A 278 9.04 -10.86 -39.50
CA HIS A 278 10.29 -10.10 -39.57
C HIS A 278 11.39 -10.62 -38.63
N GLY A 279 11.10 -11.64 -37.81
CA GLY A 279 11.99 -12.08 -36.75
C GLY A 279 11.91 -11.19 -35.52
N ASN A 280 12.86 -11.34 -34.60
CA ASN A 280 12.81 -10.64 -33.31
C ASN A 280 13.17 -9.14 -33.40
N ASP A 281 13.79 -8.72 -34.50
CA ASP A 281 14.31 -7.37 -34.71
C ASP A 281 13.70 -6.79 -35.98
N TRP A 282 12.60 -6.04 -35.83
CA TRP A 282 11.94 -5.33 -36.93
C TRP A 282 12.01 -3.81 -36.73
N PRO A 283 11.92 -3.02 -37.82
CA PRO A 283 11.85 -1.56 -37.74
C PRO A 283 10.65 -1.13 -36.86
N ASP A 284 10.88 -0.19 -35.95
CA ASP A 284 9.85 0.35 -35.05
C ASP A 284 9.30 -0.62 -33.98
N LYS A 285 10.08 -1.63 -33.59
CA LYS A 285 9.74 -2.50 -32.44
C LYS A 285 9.43 -1.66 -31.19
N PRO A 286 8.22 -1.81 -30.60
CA PRO A 286 7.85 -1.06 -29.40
C PRO A 286 8.81 -1.36 -28.26
N ASN A 287 9.36 -0.31 -27.66
CA ASN A 287 10.17 -0.43 -26.45
C ASN A 287 9.25 -0.21 -25.24
N ASP A 288 8.47 -1.20 -24.85
CA ASP A 288 7.54 -1.13 -23.71
C ASP A 288 7.53 -2.43 -22.89
N LEU A 289 6.88 -2.40 -21.72
CA LEU A 289 6.81 -3.56 -20.83
C LEU A 289 6.22 -4.79 -21.52
N LEU A 290 5.16 -4.63 -22.31
CA LEU A 290 4.53 -5.74 -23.00
C LEU A 290 5.53 -6.43 -23.93
N GLN A 291 6.32 -5.67 -24.69
CA GLN A 291 7.33 -6.24 -25.57
C GLN A 291 8.41 -6.97 -24.77
N TRP A 292 8.90 -6.38 -23.67
CA TRP A 292 9.91 -7.03 -22.84
C TRP A 292 9.41 -8.33 -22.20
N LEU A 293 8.13 -8.39 -21.84
CA LEU A 293 7.50 -9.62 -21.35
C LEU A 293 7.40 -10.68 -22.46
N MET A 294 7.02 -10.29 -23.67
CA MET A 294 6.93 -11.18 -24.83
C MET A 294 8.31 -11.75 -25.21
N ASP A 295 9.34 -10.92 -25.24
CA ASP A 295 10.72 -11.32 -25.58
C ASP A 295 11.31 -12.31 -24.56
N ALA A 296 10.94 -12.18 -23.29
CA ALA A 296 11.43 -13.04 -22.21
C ALA A 296 10.57 -14.28 -21.95
N ALA A 297 9.34 -14.32 -22.47
CA ALA A 297 8.40 -15.40 -22.21
C ALA A 297 8.82 -16.71 -22.92
N GLN A 298 8.84 -17.82 -22.18
CA GLN A 298 9.18 -19.15 -22.68
C GLN A 298 8.07 -20.16 -22.36
N GLY A 299 7.86 -21.13 -23.26
CA GLY A 299 6.87 -22.21 -23.07
C GLY A 299 5.46 -21.68 -22.80
N GLU A 300 4.85 -22.13 -21.70
CA GLU A 300 3.49 -21.76 -21.29
C GLU A 300 3.31 -20.25 -21.02
N GLU A 301 4.38 -19.53 -20.68
CA GLU A 301 4.34 -18.08 -20.43
C GLU A 301 4.13 -17.27 -21.72
N ARG A 302 4.38 -17.87 -22.89
CA ARG A 302 4.16 -17.22 -24.19
C ARG A 302 2.70 -17.29 -24.65
N THR A 303 1.84 -18.00 -23.92
CA THR A 303 0.40 -18.03 -24.23
C THR A 303 -0.23 -16.65 -24.04
N MET A 304 -1.22 -16.32 -24.88
CA MET A 304 -1.97 -15.06 -24.81
C MET A 304 -2.45 -14.75 -23.38
N ARG A 305 -3.06 -15.76 -22.74
CA ARG A 305 -3.58 -15.64 -21.38
C ARG A 305 -2.47 -15.37 -20.35
N ALA A 306 -1.32 -16.02 -20.47
CA ALA A 306 -0.21 -15.80 -19.55
C ALA A 306 0.33 -14.37 -19.68
N LEU A 307 0.56 -13.89 -20.90
CA LEU A 307 1.05 -12.52 -21.16
C LEU A 307 0.07 -11.46 -20.63
N VAL A 308 -1.22 -11.60 -20.91
CA VAL A 308 -2.26 -10.70 -20.37
C VAL A 308 -2.23 -10.67 -18.84
N LEU A 309 -2.16 -11.84 -18.22
CA LEU A 309 -2.14 -11.96 -16.76
C LEU A 309 -0.86 -11.35 -16.16
N ARG A 310 0.26 -11.42 -16.87
CA ARG A 310 1.53 -10.78 -16.48
C ARG A 310 1.46 -9.27 -16.56
N VAL A 311 0.94 -8.72 -17.66
CA VAL A 311 0.71 -7.27 -17.79
C VAL A 311 -0.22 -6.78 -16.68
N LEU A 312 -1.36 -7.47 -16.46
CA LEU A 312 -2.29 -7.13 -15.39
C LEU A 312 -1.65 -7.26 -13.99
N THR A 313 -0.76 -8.23 -13.77
CA THR A 313 -0.02 -8.40 -12.51
C THR A 313 0.94 -7.24 -12.28
N VAL A 314 1.70 -6.84 -13.30
CA VAL A 314 2.59 -5.67 -13.20
C VAL A 314 1.77 -4.40 -13.03
N ASN A 315 0.59 -4.29 -13.66
CA ASN A 315 -0.34 -3.19 -13.42
C ASN A 315 -0.90 -3.17 -12.00
N ILE A 316 -1.19 -4.31 -11.36
CA ILE A 316 -1.54 -4.34 -9.93
C ILE A 316 -0.36 -3.87 -9.10
N ALA A 317 0.84 -4.38 -9.37
CA ALA A 317 2.02 -3.97 -8.63
C ALA A 317 2.24 -2.46 -8.79
N ALA A 318 2.16 -1.94 -10.01
CA ALA A 318 2.25 -0.52 -10.31
C ALA A 318 1.13 0.26 -9.64
N ILE A 319 -0.15 -0.03 -9.86
CA ILE A 319 -1.26 0.76 -9.31
C ILE A 319 -1.38 0.62 -7.80
N HIS A 320 -1.21 -0.57 -7.21
CA HIS A 320 -1.28 -0.74 -5.76
C HIS A 320 -0.09 -0.10 -5.03
N THR A 321 1.14 -0.30 -5.52
CA THR A 321 2.30 0.40 -4.95
C THR A 321 2.29 1.88 -5.31
N SER A 322 1.69 2.22 -6.45
CA SER A 322 1.40 3.59 -6.77
C SER A 322 0.28 4.12 -5.92
N SER A 323 -0.66 3.37 -5.33
CA SER A 323 -1.53 3.91 -4.27
C SER A 323 -0.72 4.43 -3.07
N LEU A 324 0.44 3.85 -2.81
CA LEU A 324 1.41 4.34 -1.83
C LEU A 324 2.22 5.54 -2.37
N CYS A 325 2.56 5.56 -3.66
CA CYS A 325 3.18 6.73 -4.31
C CYS A 325 2.19 7.90 -4.47
N LEU A 326 0.93 7.62 -4.75
CA LEU A 326 -0.25 8.47 -4.79
C LEU A 326 -0.48 9.04 -3.41
N GLN A 327 -0.43 8.21 -2.36
CA GLN A 327 -0.45 8.67 -0.99
C GLN A 327 0.68 9.68 -0.73
N THR A 328 1.91 9.36 -1.15
CA THR A 328 3.04 10.28 -1.03
C THR A 328 2.78 11.58 -1.77
N PHE A 329 2.28 11.51 -3.01
CA PHE A 329 2.00 12.68 -3.84
C PHE A 329 0.86 13.53 -3.27
N ILE A 330 -0.24 12.91 -2.88
CA ILE A 330 -1.42 13.57 -2.29
C ILE A 330 -1.02 14.22 -0.97
N ASN A 331 -0.26 13.53 -0.11
CA ASN A 331 0.26 14.11 1.12
C ASN A 331 1.24 15.25 0.84
N ALA A 332 2.13 15.10 -0.15
CA ALA A 332 3.03 16.15 -0.60
C ALA A 332 2.25 17.37 -1.11
N LEU A 333 1.18 17.17 -1.88
CA LEU A 333 0.26 18.22 -2.33
C LEU A 333 -0.45 18.88 -1.14
N TYR A 334 -0.95 18.11 -0.18
CA TYR A 334 -1.62 18.65 1.00
C TYR A 334 -0.64 19.44 1.88
N LEU A 335 0.59 18.97 2.05
CA LEU A 335 1.66 19.67 2.75
C LEU A 335 2.05 20.96 2.02
N LEU A 336 2.17 20.91 0.69
CA LEU A 336 2.47 22.09 -0.12
C LEU A 336 1.34 23.13 -0.06
N ALA A 337 0.10 22.67 -0.06
CA ALA A 337 -1.10 23.50 0.01
C ALA A 337 -1.35 24.05 1.43
N ALA A 338 -0.94 23.33 2.48
CA ALA A 338 -0.98 23.81 3.86
C ALA A 338 0.17 24.77 4.17
N TYR A 339 1.33 24.59 3.52
CA TYR A 339 2.54 25.38 3.71
C TYR A 339 3.02 26.01 2.39
N PRO A 340 2.30 27.03 1.88
CA PRO A 340 2.58 27.63 0.59
C PRO A 340 3.97 28.29 0.52
N GLN A 341 4.63 28.58 1.65
CA GLN A 341 5.99 29.11 1.67
C GLN A 341 7.02 28.21 0.96
N TYR A 342 6.74 26.91 0.84
CA TYR A 342 7.64 25.96 0.19
C TYR A 342 7.46 25.89 -1.33
N ILE A 343 6.39 26.45 -1.91
CA ILE A 343 6.18 26.41 -3.37
C ILE A 343 7.20 27.26 -4.12
N ALA A 344 7.53 28.45 -3.60
CA ALA A 344 8.47 29.37 -4.22
C ALA A 344 9.89 28.79 -4.38
N PRO A 345 10.53 28.22 -3.34
CA PRO A 345 11.86 27.63 -3.50
C PRO A 345 11.87 26.37 -4.38
N LEU A 346 10.77 25.59 -4.42
CA LEU A 346 10.65 24.46 -5.32
C LEU A 346 10.53 24.92 -6.78
N ARG A 347 9.66 25.91 -7.05
CA ARG A 347 9.47 26.51 -8.36
C ARG A 347 10.77 27.08 -8.92
N ALA A 348 11.49 27.86 -8.12
CA ALA A 348 12.77 28.45 -8.52
C ALA A 348 13.83 27.37 -8.89
N GLU A 349 13.87 26.25 -8.17
CA GLU A 349 14.75 25.12 -8.55
C GLU A 349 14.32 24.51 -9.88
N VAL A 350 13.02 24.23 -10.06
CA VAL A 350 12.51 23.59 -11.28
C VAL A 350 12.75 24.48 -12.50
N GLU A 351 12.45 25.78 -12.40
CA GLU A 351 12.66 26.73 -13.51
C GLU A 351 14.14 26.79 -13.92
N ALA A 352 15.05 26.95 -12.96
CA ALA A 352 16.49 27.04 -13.25
C ALA A 352 17.04 25.75 -13.88
N VAL A 353 16.62 24.59 -13.39
CA VAL A 353 17.08 23.29 -13.92
C VAL A 353 16.52 23.06 -15.33
N VAL A 354 15.22 23.33 -15.54
CA VAL A 354 14.59 23.12 -16.84
C VAL A 354 15.09 24.13 -17.89
N GLU A 355 15.41 25.36 -17.51
CA GLU A 355 16.05 26.33 -18.42
C GLU A 355 17.42 25.84 -18.90
N SER A 356 18.17 25.14 -18.05
CA SER A 356 19.50 24.63 -18.38
C SER A 356 19.53 23.31 -19.18
N GLU A 357 18.62 22.36 -18.88
CA GLU A 357 18.68 20.99 -19.42
C GLU A 357 17.39 20.53 -20.12
N GLY A 358 16.34 21.36 -20.12
CA GLY A 358 15.00 20.97 -20.55
C GLY A 358 14.34 19.93 -19.64
N TRP A 359 13.17 19.44 -20.05
CA TRP A 359 12.46 18.36 -19.36
C TRP A 359 13.08 16.99 -19.69
N THR A 360 14.26 16.71 -19.13
CA THR A 360 14.98 15.46 -19.34
C THR A 360 15.12 14.66 -18.05
N LYS A 361 15.46 13.37 -18.17
CA LYS A 361 15.81 12.55 -17.01
C LYS A 361 17.04 13.11 -16.26
N ALA A 362 17.97 13.75 -16.97
CA ALA A 362 19.14 14.39 -16.36
C ALA A 362 18.69 15.56 -15.45
N ALA A 363 17.75 16.38 -15.91
CA ALA A 363 17.16 17.45 -15.14
C ALA A 363 16.53 16.94 -13.83
N MET A 364 15.79 15.82 -13.86
CA MET A 364 15.19 15.22 -12.67
C MET A 364 16.21 14.80 -11.60
N ASN A 365 17.45 14.48 -11.98
CA ASN A 365 18.52 14.16 -11.04
C ASN A 365 19.07 15.41 -10.33
N LYS A 366 18.96 16.59 -10.96
CA LYS A 366 19.43 17.88 -10.44
C LYS A 366 18.43 18.57 -9.52
N MET A 367 17.15 18.20 -9.55
CA MET A 367 16.11 18.73 -8.67
C MET A 367 16.22 18.14 -7.24
N ARG A 368 17.10 18.73 -6.42
CA ARG A 368 17.43 18.23 -5.07
C ARG A 368 16.34 18.54 -4.06
N LYS A 369 15.75 19.74 -4.12
CA LYS A 369 14.69 20.19 -3.21
C LYS A 369 13.38 19.46 -3.48
N VAL A 370 13.02 19.25 -4.75
CA VAL A 370 11.83 18.44 -5.10
C VAL A 370 11.99 17.01 -4.60
N ASP A 371 13.17 16.39 -4.78
CA ASP A 371 13.46 15.06 -4.26
C ASP A 371 13.38 14.99 -2.73
N SER A 372 13.97 15.99 -2.04
CA SER A 372 13.93 16.10 -0.58
C SER A 372 12.50 16.26 -0.06
N PHE A 373 11.69 17.10 -0.71
CA PHE A 373 10.31 17.33 -0.32
C PHE A 373 9.47 16.06 -0.40
N LEU A 374 9.60 15.30 -1.50
CA LEU A 374 8.91 14.02 -1.67
C LEU A 374 9.40 12.97 -0.68
N LYS A 375 10.72 12.91 -0.43
CA LYS A 375 11.32 11.96 0.51
C LYS A 375 10.88 12.24 1.95
N GLU A 376 10.87 13.50 2.38
CA GLU A 376 10.37 13.88 3.70
C GLU A 376 8.86 13.68 3.80
N SER A 377 8.08 14.01 2.77
CA SER A 377 6.64 13.76 2.76
C SER A 377 6.35 12.27 2.98
N ASN A 378 7.15 11.40 2.35
CA ASN A 378 7.07 9.96 2.53
C ASN A 378 7.50 9.51 3.94
N ARG A 379 8.60 10.04 4.49
CA ARG A 379 9.04 9.75 5.86
C ARG A 379 7.96 10.14 6.88
N PHE A 380 7.49 11.40 6.79
CA PHE A 380 6.61 12.04 7.75
C PHE A 380 5.19 11.49 7.73
N THR A 381 4.65 11.16 6.56
CA THR A 381 3.30 10.58 6.49
C THR A 381 3.31 9.05 6.56
N GLY A 382 4.36 8.42 6.04
CA GLY A 382 4.53 6.97 6.00
C GLY A 382 3.71 6.29 4.90
N LEU A 383 4.33 5.35 4.17
CA LEU A 383 3.62 4.48 3.21
C LEU A 383 2.82 3.38 3.90
N GLY A 384 3.32 2.91 5.05
CA GLY A 384 2.71 1.81 5.75
C GLY A 384 3.24 1.64 7.15
N ALA A 385 2.43 1.03 8.00
CA ALA A 385 2.73 0.84 9.41
C ALA A 385 3.95 -0.09 9.60
N LYS A 386 4.08 -1.10 8.73
CA LYS A 386 5.18 -2.08 8.69
C LYS A 386 5.70 -2.32 7.27
N SER A 387 6.94 -2.79 7.14
CA SER A 387 7.61 -3.16 5.89
C SER A 387 8.45 -4.43 6.10
N MET A 388 9.15 -4.87 5.05
CA MET A 388 10.06 -6.03 5.06
C MET A 388 9.43 -7.34 5.56
N THR A 389 8.16 -7.57 5.24
CA THR A 389 7.44 -8.78 5.66
C THR A 389 8.06 -10.05 5.07
N ARG A 390 8.24 -11.08 5.90
CA ARG A 390 8.74 -12.41 5.55
C ARG A 390 7.89 -13.48 6.23
N LEU A 391 7.76 -14.64 5.59
CA LEU A 391 7.20 -15.84 6.20
C LEU A 391 8.35 -16.79 6.53
N ALA A 392 8.43 -17.25 7.78
CA ALA A 392 9.37 -18.29 8.17
C ALA A 392 8.93 -19.62 7.55
N LEU A 393 9.70 -20.17 6.62
CA LEU A 393 9.46 -21.49 6.02
C LEU A 393 10.01 -22.61 6.89
N LYS A 394 11.04 -22.32 7.69
CA LYS A 394 11.68 -23.20 8.66
C LYS A 394 11.80 -22.46 9.99
N ASP A 395 12.06 -23.19 11.06
CA ASP A 395 12.38 -22.59 12.35
C ASP A 395 13.63 -21.72 12.24
N PHE A 396 13.56 -20.48 12.72
CA PHE A 396 14.62 -19.48 12.57
C PHE A 396 14.96 -18.88 13.93
N THR A 397 16.26 -18.77 14.24
CA THR A 397 16.72 -18.16 15.51
C THR A 397 17.61 -16.97 15.20
N PHE A 398 17.24 -15.80 15.71
CA PHE A 398 18.09 -14.61 15.62
C PHE A 398 19.36 -14.77 16.46
N SER A 399 20.39 -13.95 16.18
CA SER A 399 21.69 -14.07 16.85
C SER A 399 21.66 -13.79 18.36
N ASP A 400 20.58 -13.22 18.88
CA ASP A 400 20.35 -13.00 20.31
C ASP A 400 19.61 -14.17 21.00
N GLY A 401 19.33 -15.24 20.27
CA GLY A 401 18.59 -16.41 20.77
C GLY A 401 17.06 -16.29 20.63
N THR A 402 16.54 -15.23 20.01
CA THR A 402 15.09 -15.13 19.74
C THR A 402 14.66 -16.19 18.73
N PHE A 403 13.90 -17.19 19.19
CA PHE A 403 13.37 -18.27 18.36
C PHE A 403 12.04 -17.89 17.68
N ILE A 404 11.93 -18.15 16.38
CA ILE A 404 10.74 -17.99 15.57
C ILE A 404 10.36 -19.33 14.91
N PRO A 405 9.18 -19.89 15.22
CA PRO A 405 8.73 -21.13 14.61
C PRO A 405 8.29 -20.94 13.15
N ALA A 406 8.43 -22.01 12.36
CA ALA A 406 7.95 -22.08 10.98
C ALA A 406 6.46 -21.70 10.85
N GLY A 407 6.13 -21.08 9.72
CA GLY A 407 4.85 -20.48 9.41
C GLY A 407 4.65 -19.08 9.99
N THR A 408 5.55 -18.55 10.82
CA THR A 408 5.35 -17.23 11.44
C THR A 408 5.70 -16.08 10.50
N THR A 409 4.84 -15.06 10.45
CA THR A 409 5.10 -13.82 9.69
C THR A 409 5.92 -12.84 10.51
N ILE A 410 7.03 -12.36 9.95
CA ILE A 410 7.97 -11.42 10.58
C ILE A 410 7.99 -10.12 9.76
N SER A 411 7.99 -8.96 10.41
CA SER A 411 8.06 -7.64 9.75
C SER A 411 8.91 -6.63 10.53
N ALA A 412 9.28 -5.51 9.88
CA ALA A 412 9.93 -4.37 10.51
C ALA A 412 8.96 -3.16 10.62
N PRO A 413 8.99 -2.38 11.71
CA PRO A 413 8.05 -1.28 11.96
C PRO A 413 8.49 0.00 11.22
N ALA A 414 8.15 0.08 9.93
CA ALA A 414 8.55 1.17 9.05
C ALA A 414 8.15 2.56 9.57
N HIS A 415 6.88 2.75 9.92
CA HIS A 415 6.41 4.05 10.39
C HIS A 415 7.05 4.44 11.73
N ALA A 416 7.23 3.51 12.66
CA ALA A 416 7.81 3.84 13.97
C ALA A 416 9.28 4.27 13.87
N VAL A 417 10.08 3.62 13.02
CA VAL A 417 11.49 3.97 12.77
C VAL A 417 11.62 5.36 12.15
N HIS A 418 10.71 5.75 11.26
CA HIS A 418 10.69 7.09 10.66
C HIS A 418 10.44 8.21 11.67
N PHE A 419 9.83 7.90 12.81
CA PHE A 419 9.53 8.82 13.91
C PHE A 419 10.46 8.64 15.13
N ASP A 420 11.54 7.87 14.98
CA ASP A 420 12.52 7.71 16.04
C ASP A 420 13.44 8.94 16.11
N GLU A 421 13.43 9.65 17.25
CA GLU A 421 14.27 10.82 17.52
C GLU A 421 15.76 10.50 17.59
N ASP A 422 16.13 9.25 17.93
CA ASP A 422 17.52 8.80 17.98
C ASP A 422 18.12 8.65 16.57
N ILE A 423 17.26 8.47 15.56
CA ILE A 423 17.64 8.33 14.15
C ILE A 423 17.44 9.64 13.39
N TRP A 424 16.29 10.29 13.59
CA TRP A 424 15.88 11.51 12.91
C TRP A 424 15.70 12.66 13.93
N PRO A 425 16.64 13.61 14.02
CA PRO A 425 16.47 14.76 14.90
C PRO A 425 15.20 15.55 14.57
N ASN A 426 14.38 15.87 15.57
CA ASN A 426 13.05 16.49 15.39
C ASN A 426 12.14 15.68 14.44
N ALA A 427 12.03 14.37 14.67
CA ALA A 427 11.30 13.46 13.78
C ALA A 427 9.81 13.81 13.60
N ASP A 428 9.18 14.38 14.63
CA ASP A 428 7.78 14.83 14.63
C ASP A 428 7.56 16.17 13.89
N VAL A 429 8.64 16.84 13.42
CA VAL A 429 8.55 18.09 12.64
C VAL A 429 8.81 17.79 11.17
N PHE A 430 7.91 18.27 10.32
CA PHE A 430 8.08 18.20 8.87
C PHE A 430 9.12 19.23 8.40
N ASP A 431 10.29 18.74 7.98
CA ASP A 431 11.35 19.56 7.38
C ASP A 431 11.55 19.18 5.90
N PRO A 432 10.98 19.94 4.95
CA PRO A 432 11.00 19.58 3.54
C PRO A 432 12.40 19.51 2.93
N PHE A 433 13.39 20.18 3.54
CA PHE A 433 14.76 20.29 3.02
C PHE A 433 15.78 19.51 3.86
N ARG A 434 15.31 18.66 4.78
CA ARG A 434 16.13 17.76 5.59
C ARG A 434 17.13 16.96 4.75
N PHE A 435 16.63 16.31 3.69
CA PHE A 435 17.47 15.45 2.85
C PHE A 435 18.31 16.21 1.84
N SER A 436 17.91 17.41 1.42
CA SER A 436 18.79 18.28 0.62
C SER A 436 19.97 18.79 1.43
N SER A 437 19.74 19.18 2.69
CA SER A 437 20.80 19.66 3.58
C SER A 437 21.82 18.55 3.88
N LEU A 438 21.33 17.33 4.19
CA LEU A 438 22.21 16.16 4.38
C LEU A 438 23.05 15.81 3.14
N ARG A 439 22.56 16.10 1.92
CA ARG A 439 23.34 15.93 0.67
C ARG A 439 24.40 17.01 0.48
N GLU A 440 24.18 18.19 1.02
CA GLU A 440 25.17 19.27 0.98
C GLU A 440 26.29 18.98 1.99
N GLU A 441 25.94 18.48 3.18
CA GLU A 441 26.89 18.15 4.25
C GLU A 441 27.70 16.87 3.98
N GLU A 442 27.05 15.76 3.60
CA GLU A 442 27.71 14.46 3.39
C GLU A 442 28.22 14.27 1.94
N GLY A 443 28.04 15.28 1.08
CA GLY A 443 28.41 15.27 -0.34
C GLY A 443 27.36 14.66 -1.27
N GLU A 444 27.63 14.67 -2.59
CA GLU A 444 26.69 14.26 -3.65
C GLU A 444 26.34 12.76 -3.69
N GLY A 445 26.57 12.03 -2.60
CA GLY A 445 26.25 10.62 -2.47
C GLY A 445 24.78 10.32 -2.79
N ALA A 446 24.54 9.21 -3.47
CA ALA A 446 23.19 8.74 -3.77
C ALA A 446 22.36 8.39 -2.51
N LYS A 447 23.01 8.25 -1.35
CA LYS A 447 22.45 7.81 -0.05
C LYS A 447 21.14 8.51 0.33
N HIS A 448 21.04 9.81 0.07
CA HIS A 448 19.91 10.62 0.51
C HIS A 448 18.83 10.84 -0.54
N GLN A 449 18.98 10.26 -1.74
CA GLN A 449 17.93 10.32 -2.76
C GLN A 449 16.66 9.58 -2.31
N MET A 450 15.50 9.95 -2.85
CA MET A 450 14.23 9.26 -2.57
C MET A 450 14.28 7.76 -2.87
N VAL A 451 15.04 7.37 -3.91
CA VAL A 451 15.20 5.98 -4.36
C VAL A 451 16.10 5.12 -3.47
N SER A 452 16.84 5.76 -2.57
CA SER A 452 17.82 5.09 -1.73
C SER A 452 17.16 4.53 -0.49
N THR A 453 17.41 3.25 -0.24
CA THR A 453 16.85 2.53 0.90
C THR A 453 17.95 2.24 1.91
N SER A 454 17.63 2.37 3.19
CA SER A 454 18.51 2.02 4.30
C SER A 454 17.70 1.31 5.37
N LEU A 455 18.33 0.79 6.42
CA LEU A 455 17.61 0.23 7.57
C LEU A 455 16.72 1.28 8.27
N ASP A 456 17.07 2.55 8.12
CA ASP A 456 16.40 3.70 8.74
C ASP A 456 15.33 4.35 7.84
N TYR A 457 15.32 3.99 6.55
CA TYR A 457 14.37 4.46 5.55
C TYR A 457 13.98 3.30 4.62
N ILE A 458 12.90 2.60 4.98
CA ILE A 458 12.42 1.37 4.32
C ILE A 458 11.06 1.48 3.59
N PRO A 459 10.62 2.63 3.04
CA PRO A 459 9.33 2.71 2.36
C PRO A 459 9.28 1.86 1.08
N PHE A 460 10.41 1.71 0.38
CA PHE A 460 10.53 0.82 -0.77
C PHE A 460 11.02 -0.59 -0.39
N GLY A 461 11.00 -0.95 0.90
CA GLY A 461 11.74 -2.10 1.41
C GLY A 461 13.25 -1.90 1.33
N HIS A 462 14.03 -2.96 1.55
CA HIS A 462 15.48 -2.88 1.52
C HIS A 462 16.12 -4.15 0.95
N GLY A 463 17.30 -4.00 0.33
CA GLY A 463 18.09 -5.10 -0.20
C GLY A 463 17.54 -5.78 -1.45
N ARG A 464 17.72 -7.11 -1.53
CA ARG A 464 17.31 -7.95 -2.69
C ARG A 464 15.81 -7.92 -3.01
N HIS A 465 15.00 -7.61 -2.00
CA HIS A 465 13.54 -7.50 -2.08
C HIS A 465 13.06 -6.05 -2.08
N ALA A 466 13.96 -5.07 -2.29
CA ALA A 466 13.57 -3.68 -2.49
C ALA A 466 12.74 -3.54 -3.76
N CYS A 467 11.82 -2.56 -3.76
CA CYS A 467 10.90 -2.32 -4.86
C CYS A 467 11.67 -2.20 -6.19
N PRO A 468 11.34 -3.05 -7.19
CA PRO A 468 12.03 -3.04 -8.48
C PRO A 468 11.71 -1.77 -9.28
N GLY A 469 10.51 -1.20 -9.12
CA GLY A 469 10.05 0.00 -9.82
C GLY A 469 10.39 1.33 -9.15
N ARG A 470 11.16 1.34 -8.04
CA ARG A 470 11.38 2.58 -7.25
C ARG A 470 12.00 3.73 -8.03
N PHE A 471 12.86 3.44 -9.01
CA PHE A 471 13.47 4.46 -9.86
C PHE A 471 12.45 5.09 -10.80
N PHE A 472 11.56 4.28 -11.37
CA PHE A 472 10.45 4.77 -12.19
C PHE A 472 9.51 5.64 -11.33
N ALA A 473 9.01 5.09 -10.21
CA ALA A 473 8.08 5.78 -9.33
C ALA A 473 8.63 7.12 -8.81
N ALA A 474 9.90 7.17 -8.37
CA ALA A 474 10.49 8.41 -7.90
C ALA A 474 10.65 9.48 -9.01
N ASN A 475 10.94 9.08 -10.25
CA ASN A 475 11.01 10.02 -11.37
C ASN A 475 9.63 10.49 -11.81
N GLU A 476 8.64 9.60 -11.82
CA GLU A 476 7.24 9.93 -12.09
C GLU A 476 6.73 10.95 -11.07
N LEU A 477 6.88 10.69 -9.76
CA LEU A 477 6.48 11.61 -8.70
C LEU A 477 7.20 12.96 -8.77
N LYS A 478 8.49 12.96 -9.06
CA LYS A 478 9.27 14.19 -9.25
C LYS A 478 8.78 14.99 -10.44
N ALA A 479 8.53 14.36 -11.58
CA ALA A 479 8.03 15.02 -12.78
C ALA A 479 6.61 15.58 -12.55
N MET A 480 5.75 14.85 -11.85
CA MET A 480 4.41 15.31 -11.46
C MET A 480 4.49 16.53 -10.52
N LEU A 481 5.33 16.48 -9.47
CA LEU A 481 5.43 17.57 -8.50
C LEU A 481 6.07 18.80 -9.14
N ALA A 482 7.10 18.61 -9.96
CA ALA A 482 7.73 19.67 -10.73
C ALA A 482 6.72 20.33 -11.69
N HIS A 483 5.90 19.55 -12.40
CA HIS A 483 4.85 20.09 -13.25
C HIS A 483 3.83 20.90 -12.45
N VAL A 484 3.37 20.38 -11.31
CA VAL A 484 2.43 21.12 -10.46
C VAL A 484 3.05 22.42 -9.95
N ALA A 485 4.27 22.38 -9.45
CA ALA A 485 4.96 23.55 -8.89
C ALA A 485 5.13 24.70 -9.89
N VAL A 486 5.32 24.41 -11.18
CA VAL A 486 5.49 25.43 -12.23
C VAL A 486 4.21 25.76 -13.01
N THR A 487 3.13 25.01 -12.86
CA THR A 487 1.91 25.21 -13.68
C THR A 487 0.75 25.72 -12.84
N TYR A 488 0.71 25.34 -11.57
CA TYR A 488 -0.43 25.61 -10.71
C TYR A 488 -0.02 26.22 -9.37
N ASP A 489 -0.86 27.11 -8.87
CA ASP A 489 -0.95 27.39 -7.44
C ASP A 489 -1.95 26.42 -6.82
N VAL A 490 -1.61 25.86 -5.64
CA VAL A 490 -2.44 24.86 -4.95
C VAL A 490 -2.79 25.36 -3.55
N LYS A 491 -4.04 25.20 -3.15
CA LYS A 491 -4.56 25.60 -1.84
C LYS A 491 -5.55 24.57 -1.29
N MET A 492 -5.56 24.37 0.03
CA MET A 492 -6.57 23.54 0.69
C MET A 492 -7.89 24.30 0.89
N GLU A 493 -8.98 23.58 1.17
CA GLU A 493 -10.27 24.19 1.56
C GLU A 493 -10.14 25.11 2.79
N LYS A 494 -9.26 24.75 3.73
CA LYS A 494 -8.93 25.52 4.92
C LYS A 494 -7.42 25.70 5.01
N ASP A 495 -6.98 26.94 5.13
CA ASP A 495 -5.57 27.27 5.24
C ASP A 495 -4.92 26.64 6.47
N GLY A 496 -3.75 26.02 6.28
CA GLY A 496 -2.97 25.40 7.35
C GLY A 496 -3.56 24.12 7.95
N VAL A 497 -4.69 23.61 7.46
CA VAL A 497 -5.32 22.39 7.98
C VAL A 497 -5.07 21.22 7.04
N LEU A 498 -4.29 20.24 7.51
CA LEU A 498 -4.11 18.96 6.83
C LEU A 498 -5.36 18.07 7.04
N PRO A 499 -5.94 17.51 5.97
CA PRO A 499 -7.04 16.55 6.11
C PRO A 499 -6.60 15.32 6.92
N PRO A 500 -7.42 14.83 7.85
CA PRO A 500 -7.07 13.65 8.64
C PRO A 500 -6.96 12.43 7.72
N SER A 501 -5.85 11.71 7.82
CA SER A 501 -5.67 10.41 7.18
C SER A 501 -6.15 9.30 8.11
N MET A 502 -6.54 8.16 7.54
CA MET A 502 -6.98 6.99 8.31
C MET A 502 -6.09 5.80 8.07
N TRP A 503 -5.79 5.03 9.12
CA TRP A 503 -5.12 3.74 8.97
C TRP A 503 -6.15 2.67 8.61
N PHE A 504 -5.81 1.86 7.61
CA PHE A 504 -6.56 0.66 7.26
C PHE A 504 -5.60 -0.52 7.02
N GLY A 505 -5.61 -1.47 7.96
CA GLY A 505 -4.60 -2.51 8.04
C GLY A 505 -3.21 -1.88 8.10
N THR A 506 -2.31 -2.26 7.20
CA THR A 506 -0.96 -1.70 7.13
C THR A 506 -0.87 -0.39 6.36
N ALA A 507 -1.91 0.03 5.64
CA ALA A 507 -1.87 1.20 4.75
C ALA A 507 -2.37 2.45 5.47
N LEU A 508 -1.70 3.58 5.24
CA LEU A 508 -2.28 4.89 5.48
C LEU A 508 -3.12 5.26 4.25
N VAL A 509 -4.34 5.75 4.49
CA VAL A 509 -5.25 6.19 3.44
C VAL A 509 -5.50 7.69 3.64
N PRO A 510 -5.28 8.56 2.62
CA PRO A 510 -5.53 9.98 2.76
C PRO A 510 -7.03 10.21 2.82
N ASN A 511 -7.44 11.39 3.28
CA ASN A 511 -8.85 11.74 3.23
C ASN A 511 -9.37 11.72 1.78
N ARG A 512 -10.28 10.77 1.49
CA ARG A 512 -10.87 10.56 0.16
C ARG A 512 -11.81 11.68 -0.27
N LYS A 513 -12.34 12.44 0.69
CA LYS A 513 -13.31 13.52 0.45
C LYS A 513 -12.67 14.90 0.37
N ALA A 514 -11.38 15.03 0.71
CA ALA A 514 -10.70 16.31 0.69
C ALA A 514 -10.55 16.84 -0.74
N GLN A 515 -10.92 18.09 -0.94
CA GLN A 515 -10.70 18.79 -2.21
C GLN A 515 -9.48 19.70 -2.10
N SER A 516 -8.65 19.67 -3.13
CA SER A 516 -7.59 20.66 -3.34
C SER A 516 -8.04 21.64 -4.40
N ARG A 517 -7.76 22.92 -4.19
CA ARG A 517 -8.06 23.98 -5.16
C ARG A 517 -6.82 24.27 -5.99
N PHE A 518 -6.98 24.25 -7.30
CA PHE A 518 -5.95 24.59 -8.27
C PHE A 518 -6.31 25.89 -8.97
N ARG A 519 -5.30 26.68 -9.28
CA ARG A 519 -5.39 27.85 -10.15
C ARG A 519 -4.15 27.84 -11.05
N GLU A 520 -4.32 28.20 -12.32
CA GLU A 520 -3.18 28.41 -13.21
C GLU A 520 -2.25 29.47 -12.63
N ASP A 521 -0.95 29.16 -12.61
CA ASP A 521 0.07 30.15 -12.26
C ASP A 521 0.52 30.91 -13.51
N THR A 522 0.08 32.16 -13.62
CA THR A 522 0.46 33.06 -14.73
C THR A 522 1.89 33.62 -14.60
N LYS A 523 2.60 33.33 -13.50
CA LYS A 523 3.95 33.88 -13.23
C LYS A 523 5.08 32.97 -13.70
N SER A 524 4.80 31.71 -14.00
CA SER A 524 5.81 30.73 -14.39
C SER A 524 6.31 30.95 -15.82
N LYS A 525 7.64 30.97 -16.00
CA LYS A 525 8.28 31.21 -17.31
C LYS A 525 8.37 29.97 -18.19
N VAL A 526 8.08 28.78 -17.62
CA VAL A 526 8.33 27.47 -18.24
C VAL A 526 7.02 26.71 -18.47
N CYS A 527 5.88 27.40 -18.40
CA CYS A 527 4.56 26.80 -18.56
C CYS A 527 4.41 26.15 -19.95
N PRO A 528 4.12 24.83 -20.05
CA PRO A 528 3.83 24.21 -21.33
C PRO A 528 2.53 24.78 -21.88
N LYS A 529 2.54 25.32 -23.10
CA LYS A 529 1.30 25.61 -23.82
C LYS A 529 0.59 24.28 -24.07
N LEU A 530 -0.55 24.05 -23.42
CA LEU A 530 -1.38 22.88 -23.70
C LEU A 530 -1.82 22.92 -25.17
N GLN A 531 -1.38 21.96 -25.98
CA GLN A 531 -1.98 21.74 -27.29
C GLN A 531 -3.35 21.10 -27.05
N SER A 532 -4.40 21.74 -27.54
CA SER A 532 -5.78 21.27 -27.43
C SER A 532 -5.95 19.95 -28.17
N THR A 533 -5.88 18.82 -27.46
CA THR A 533 -6.51 17.58 -27.92
C THR A 533 -8.02 17.68 -27.70
N PRO A 534 -8.86 17.12 -28.59
CA PRO A 534 -10.30 17.19 -28.44
C PRO A 534 -10.71 16.54 -27.13
N ALA A 535 -11.47 17.29 -26.32
CA ALA A 535 -11.96 16.85 -25.02
C ALA A 535 -12.62 15.47 -25.16
N VAL A 536 -12.05 14.46 -24.52
CA VAL A 536 -12.79 13.24 -24.22
C VAL A 536 -13.84 13.67 -23.21
N VAL A 537 -15.09 13.77 -23.68
CA VAL A 537 -16.25 14.02 -22.81
C VAL A 537 -16.28 12.89 -21.78
N HIS A 538 -15.80 13.16 -20.58
CA HIS A 538 -16.12 12.34 -19.43
C HIS A 538 -17.64 12.37 -19.30
N ALA A 539 -18.28 11.25 -19.65
CA ALA A 539 -19.65 11.02 -19.25
C ALA A 539 -19.64 11.00 -17.72
N SER A 540 -19.99 12.13 -17.12
CA SER A 540 -20.35 12.23 -15.70
C SER A 540 -21.68 11.51 -15.49
N GLY A 541 -21.67 10.20 -15.70
CA GLY A 541 -22.68 9.33 -15.13
C GLY A 541 -22.36 9.24 -13.65
N GLN A 542 -23.22 9.80 -12.81
CA GLN A 542 -23.34 9.37 -11.42
C GLN A 542 -23.76 7.90 -11.43
N ALA A 543 -22.80 7.01 -11.70
CA ALA A 543 -22.93 5.60 -11.42
C ALA A 543 -22.56 5.45 -9.94
N THR A 544 -23.53 5.64 -9.05
CA THR A 544 -23.52 5.00 -7.74
C THR A 544 -23.44 3.50 -7.99
N SER A 545 -22.22 2.98 -8.13
CA SER A 545 -22.00 1.57 -8.38
C SER A 545 -22.35 0.79 -7.12
N LEU A 546 -23.00 -0.37 -7.29
CA LEU A 546 -23.22 -1.34 -6.22
C LEU A 546 -21.92 -1.75 -5.48
N SER A 547 -20.73 -1.42 -6.02
CA SER A 547 -19.42 -1.63 -5.36
C SER A 547 -19.04 -0.56 -4.33
N SER A 548 -19.47 0.70 -4.48
CA SER A 548 -19.32 1.70 -3.40
C SER A 548 -20.24 1.35 -2.23
N LEU A 549 -21.44 0.87 -2.55
CA LEU A 549 -22.37 0.25 -1.59
C LEU A 549 -21.87 -1.07 -1.01
N ALA A 550 -21.09 -1.89 -1.72
CA ALA A 550 -20.57 -3.15 -1.16
C ALA A 550 -19.39 -2.92 -0.21
N MET A 551 -18.54 -1.92 -0.49
CA MET A 551 -17.45 -1.53 0.42
C MET A 551 -17.99 -0.68 1.58
N ALA A 552 -19.01 0.17 1.34
CA ALA A 552 -19.78 0.81 2.39
C ALA A 552 -20.57 -0.22 3.21
N ALA A 553 -21.20 -1.24 2.61
CA ALA A 553 -21.92 -2.28 3.33
C ALA A 553 -21.00 -3.25 4.08
N MET A 554 -19.78 -3.51 3.60
CA MET A 554 -18.77 -4.25 4.39
C MET A 554 -18.21 -3.39 5.52
N VAL A 555 -18.00 -2.10 5.29
CA VAL A 555 -17.64 -1.14 6.34
C VAL A 555 -18.81 -0.97 7.31
N ASP A 556 -20.06 -0.93 6.88
CA ASP A 556 -21.24 -0.81 7.74
C ASP A 556 -21.49 -2.14 8.49
N LEU A 557 -21.25 -3.31 7.88
CA LEU A 557 -21.28 -4.60 8.59
C LEU A 557 -20.16 -4.74 9.63
N VAL A 558 -19.03 -4.05 9.46
CA VAL A 558 -17.82 -4.18 10.29
C VAL A 558 -17.60 -2.98 11.23
N VAL A 559 -18.23 -1.83 10.95
CA VAL A 559 -18.02 -0.52 11.59
C VAL A 559 -19.32 0.11 12.07
N SER A 560 -20.51 -0.48 11.84
CA SER A 560 -21.71 -0.01 12.53
C SER A 560 -21.51 -0.19 14.04
N PRO A 561 -21.72 0.85 14.86
CA PRO A 561 -21.44 0.79 16.28
C PRO A 561 -22.45 -0.17 16.92
N ILE A 562 -21.99 -1.36 17.29
CA ILE A 562 -22.70 -2.16 18.30
C ILE A 562 -22.66 -1.32 19.58
N GLN A 563 -23.78 -0.68 19.92
CA GLN A 563 -23.93 -0.01 21.20
C GLN A 563 -24.25 -1.07 22.24
N ILE A 564 -23.34 -1.25 23.19
CA ILE A 564 -23.51 -2.14 24.33
C ILE A 564 -23.93 -1.27 25.51
N HIS A 565 -25.18 -1.40 25.95
CA HIS A 565 -25.68 -0.75 27.16
C HIS A 565 -25.69 -1.73 28.33
N TYR A 566 -25.15 -1.29 29.46
CA TYR A 566 -25.13 -2.05 30.72
C TYR A 566 -26.15 -1.46 31.67
N LEU A 567 -27.13 -2.27 32.09
CA LEU A 567 -28.11 -1.87 33.09
C LEU A 567 -27.95 -2.75 34.34
N TRP A 568 -27.69 -2.09 35.47
CA TRP A 568 -27.51 -2.77 36.74
C TRP A 568 -28.84 -2.78 37.50
N THR A 569 -29.38 -3.96 37.76
CA THR A 569 -30.65 -4.09 38.50
C THR A 569 -30.44 -4.95 39.74
N SER A 570 -30.82 -4.42 40.90
CA SER A 570 -30.86 -5.14 42.17
C SER A 570 -32.30 -5.45 42.53
N ARG A 571 -32.69 -6.73 42.60
CA ARG A 571 -33.98 -7.14 43.15
C ARG A 571 -33.80 -7.68 44.57
N THR A 572 -34.46 -7.06 45.54
CA THR A 572 -34.57 -7.57 46.90
C THR A 572 -35.75 -8.54 46.98
N GLY A 573 -35.47 -9.84 46.88
CA GLY A 573 -36.40 -10.90 47.28
C GLY A 573 -36.02 -11.42 48.67
N THR A 574 -37.01 -11.94 49.41
CA THR A 574 -36.84 -12.57 50.72
C THR A 574 -35.97 -13.82 50.61
N ASP A 575 -34.66 -13.61 50.67
CA ASP A 575 -33.60 -14.41 51.31
C ASP A 575 -32.23 -14.34 50.60
N HIS A 576 -32.11 -13.72 49.42
CA HIS A 576 -30.80 -13.37 48.84
C HIS A 576 -30.85 -12.12 47.93
N LEU A 577 -29.78 -11.32 47.97
CA LEU A 577 -29.60 -10.13 47.13
C LEU A 577 -29.04 -10.57 45.77
N ILE A 578 -29.92 -10.70 44.77
CA ILE A 578 -29.54 -11.08 43.40
C ILE A 578 -29.21 -9.80 42.63
N ASN A 579 -27.93 -9.62 42.30
CA ASN A 579 -27.47 -8.57 41.39
C ASN A 579 -27.35 -9.17 39.99
N THR A 580 -28.11 -8.62 39.05
CA THR A 580 -28.14 -9.08 37.67
C THR A 580 -27.64 -7.95 36.76
N LEU A 581 -26.66 -8.27 35.91
CA LEU A 581 -26.19 -7.37 34.85
C LEU A 581 -26.93 -7.73 33.56
N LEU A 582 -27.75 -6.80 33.07
CA LEU A 582 -28.40 -6.94 31.77
C LEU A 582 -27.57 -6.22 30.71
N MET A 583 -27.10 -6.98 29.73
CA MET A 583 -26.37 -6.46 28.57
C MET A 583 -27.31 -6.40 27.37
N TYR A 584 -27.57 -5.18 26.90
CA TYR A 584 -28.38 -4.93 25.70
C TYR A 584 -27.48 -4.73 24.49
N ILE A 585 -27.72 -5.51 23.44
CA ILE A 585 -27.02 -5.38 22.16
C ILE A 585 -27.99 -4.72 21.16
N VAL A 586 -27.71 -3.48 20.78
CA VAL A 586 -28.54 -2.73 19.82
C VAL A 586 -27.77 -2.50 18.53
N TYR A 587 -28.42 -2.79 17.40
CA TYR A 587 -27.91 -2.53 16.05
C TYR A 587 -28.93 -1.72 15.28
N ASP A 588 -28.54 -0.52 14.84
CA ASP A 588 -29.38 0.37 14.03
C ASP A 588 -30.78 0.65 14.62
N GLY A 589 -30.82 0.82 15.95
CA GLY A 589 -32.07 1.06 16.71
C GLY A 589 -32.91 -0.20 16.98
N ILE A 590 -32.47 -1.37 16.53
CA ILE A 590 -33.15 -2.66 16.75
C ILE A 590 -32.41 -3.44 17.86
N GLU A 591 -33.14 -3.85 18.89
CA GLU A 591 -32.63 -4.68 19.98
C GLU A 591 -32.39 -6.12 19.46
N LEU A 592 -31.13 -6.53 19.34
CA LEU A 592 -30.74 -7.84 18.79
C LEU A 592 -30.75 -8.95 19.85
N GLY A 593 -30.75 -8.61 21.14
CA GLY A 593 -30.87 -9.57 22.23
C GLY A 593 -30.45 -9.00 23.60
N VAL A 594 -30.94 -9.67 24.65
CA VAL A 594 -30.59 -9.41 26.05
C VAL A 594 -29.83 -10.61 26.58
N VAL A 595 -28.64 -10.37 27.16
CA VAL A 595 -27.87 -11.38 27.88
C VAL A 595 -27.93 -11.05 29.37
N GLU A 596 -28.46 -11.99 30.15
CA GLU A 596 -28.56 -11.90 31.60
C GLU A 596 -27.36 -12.62 32.21
N LEU A 597 -26.44 -11.89 32.85
CA LEU A 597 -25.26 -12.46 33.49
C LEU A 597 -25.47 -12.52 35.00
N ASP A 598 -25.29 -13.72 35.58
CA ASP A 598 -25.23 -13.89 37.03
C ASP A 598 -23.88 -13.41 37.61
N GLN A 599 -23.74 -13.37 38.94
CA GLN A 599 -22.50 -12.92 39.60
C GLN A 599 -21.25 -13.78 39.27
N ARG A 600 -21.41 -14.91 38.59
CA ARG A 600 -20.33 -15.81 38.15
C ARG A 600 -20.04 -15.70 36.65
N GLY A 601 -20.82 -14.92 35.90
CA GLY A 601 -20.61 -14.65 34.47
C GLY A 601 -21.06 -15.79 33.55
N HIS A 602 -22.05 -16.59 33.97
CA HIS A 602 -22.65 -17.66 33.16
C HIS A 602 -23.80 -17.19 32.27
#